data_AF-A0A5J4QEQ0-F1
#
_entry.id   AF-A0A5J4QEQ0-F1
#
_cell.length_a   1.000
_cell.length_b   1.000
_cell.length_c   1.000
_cell.angle_alpha   90.00
_cell.angle_beta   90.00
_cell.angle_gamma   90.00
#
_symmetry.space_group_name_H-M   'P 1'
#
loop_
_entity.id
_entity.type
_entity.pdbx_description
1 polymer ?
#
loop_
_entity_poly.entity_id
_entity_poly.type
_entity_poly.pdbx_seq_one_letter_code
_entity_poly.pdbx_strand_id
1 'polypeptide(L)'
;MKRVLFAVTALFIINFVYAQALEVSAVRIGNRIDVNIGAHFFTSYRFDGNEKYPFFFPVNGPVSGFGVTSMRNGIWPHHSSLFFGCDRVNGGNYWQEGL
;
A
#
# COMPACT_ATOMS: atom_id res chain seq x y z
N MET A 1 -8.65 -12.33 -42.91
CA MET A 1 -8.48 -13.35 -41.84
C MET A 1 -7.13 -13.26 -41.14
N LYS A 2 -5.98 -13.41 -41.83
CA LYS A 2 -4.64 -13.37 -41.19
C LYS A 2 -4.35 -12.06 -40.40
N ARG A 3 -4.73 -10.89 -40.95
CA ARG A 3 -4.55 -9.58 -40.26
C ARG A 3 -5.40 -9.43 -38.99
N VAL A 4 -6.62 -9.97 -39.01
CA VAL A 4 -7.52 -9.97 -37.84
C VAL A 4 -7.00 -10.93 -36.77
N LEU A 5 -6.51 -12.10 -37.18
CA LEU A 5 -5.88 -13.05 -36.28
C LEU A 5 -4.64 -12.44 -35.59
N PHE A 6 -3.77 -11.76 -36.34
CA PHE A 6 -2.63 -11.03 -35.79
C PHE A 6 -3.02 -9.95 -34.77
N ALA A 7 -4.06 -9.17 -35.07
CA ALA A 7 -4.53 -8.13 -34.15
C ALA A 7 -5.09 -8.72 -32.84
N VAL A 8 -5.85 -9.81 -32.93
CA VAL A 8 -6.39 -10.52 -31.75
C VAL A 8 -5.25 -11.10 -30.92
N THR A 9 -4.27 -11.76 -31.54
CA THR A 9 -3.11 -12.32 -30.83
C THR A 9 -2.28 -11.23 -30.15
N ALA A 10 -2.06 -10.08 -30.80
CA ALA A 10 -1.36 -8.95 -30.20
C ALA A 10 -2.12 -8.39 -28.98
N LEU A 11 -3.46 -8.31 -29.05
CA LEU A 11 -4.29 -7.86 -27.94
C LEU A 11 -4.19 -8.81 -26.72
N PHE A 12 -4.15 -10.13 -26.96
CA PHE A 12 -3.96 -11.12 -25.89
C PHE A 12 -2.58 -11.04 -25.23
N ILE A 13 -1.52 -10.79 -26.01
CA ILE A 13 -0.15 -10.66 -25.47
C ILE A 13 -0.03 -9.42 -24.58
N ILE A 14 -0.63 -8.29 -24.97
CA ILE A 14 -0.60 -7.06 -24.17
C ILE A 14 -1.25 -7.30 -22.79
N ASN A 15 -2.41 -7.96 -22.75
CA ASN A 15 -3.08 -8.27 -21.47
C ASN A 15 -2.24 -9.17 -20.55
N PHE A 16 -1.48 -10.12 -21.12
CA PHE A 16 -0.61 -11.00 -20.35
C PHE A 16 0.58 -10.27 -19.71
N VAL A 17 1.11 -9.23 -20.38
CA VAL A 17 2.19 -8.38 -19.85
C VAL A 17 1.67 -7.50 -18.69
N TYR A 18 0.45 -6.98 -18.78
CA TYR A 18 -0.16 -6.19 -17.69
C TYR A 18 -0.69 -7.01 -16.52
N ALA A 19 -0.92 -8.32 -16.69
CA ALA A 19 -1.43 -9.20 -15.65
C ALA A 19 -0.35 -9.77 -14.72
N GLN A 20 0.92 -9.37 -14.87
CA GLN A 20 1.97 -9.83 -13.95
C GLN A 20 1.78 -9.20 -12.57
N ALA A 21 1.76 -10.06 -11.54
CA ALA A 21 1.73 -9.61 -10.16
C ALA A 21 3.00 -8.79 -9.87
N LEU A 22 2.81 -7.53 -9.48
CA LEU A 22 3.92 -6.67 -9.05
C LEU A 22 4.48 -7.20 -7.73
N GLU A 23 5.81 -7.30 -7.66
CA GLU A 23 6.50 -7.72 -6.44
C GLU A 23 6.31 -6.70 -5.32
N VAL A 24 6.09 -7.17 -4.09
CA VAL A 24 6.05 -6.31 -2.91
C VAL A 24 7.41 -6.38 -2.23
N SER A 25 8.01 -5.22 -1.96
CA SER A 25 9.26 -5.11 -1.22
C SER A 25 9.11 -4.17 -0.04
N ALA A 26 9.91 -4.38 1.01
CA ALA A 26 9.88 -3.57 2.22
C ALA A 26 11.31 -3.31 2.73
N VAL A 27 11.62 -2.06 3.04
CA VAL A 27 12.93 -1.63 3.53
C VAL A 27 12.77 -0.81 4.79
N ARG A 28 13.45 -1.20 5.88
CA ARG A 28 13.49 -0.41 7.10
C ARG A 28 14.44 0.77 6.95
N ILE A 29 13.95 1.97 7.24
CA ILE A 29 14.72 3.21 7.25
C ILE A 29 14.49 3.90 8.60
N GLY A 30 15.41 3.71 9.53
CA GLY A 30 15.30 4.23 10.89
C GLY A 30 14.05 3.69 11.61
N ASN A 31 13.10 4.60 11.86
CA ASN A 31 11.84 4.35 12.58
C ASN A 31 10.62 4.18 11.65
N ARG A 32 10.85 3.83 10.39
CA ARG A 32 9.80 3.43 9.47
C ARG A 32 10.22 2.26 8.58
N ILE A 33 9.24 1.61 7.98
CA ILE A 33 9.43 0.61 6.91
C ILE A 33 8.73 1.14 5.68
N ASP A 34 9.49 1.43 4.63
CA ASP A 34 8.96 1.84 3.33
C ASP A 34 8.61 0.59 2.52
N VAL A 35 7.41 0.57 1.95
CA VAL A 35 6.85 -0.56 1.18
C VAL A 35 6.64 -0.09 -0.26
N ASN A 36 7.19 -0.85 -1.19
CA ASN A 36 7.05 -0.61 -2.63
C ASN A 36 6.30 -1.77 -3.29
N ILE A 37 5.56 -1.45 -4.35
CA ILE A 37 4.93 -2.40 -5.26
C ILE A 37 5.57 -2.21 -6.64
N GLY A 38 6.38 -3.17 -7.07
CA GLY A 38 7.32 -3.01 -8.17
C GLY A 38 8.27 -1.84 -7.91
N ALA A 39 8.38 -0.92 -8.86
CA ALA A 39 9.20 0.28 -8.75
C ALA A 39 8.51 1.45 -8.00
N HIS A 40 7.26 1.29 -7.57
CA HIS A 40 6.45 2.38 -7.04
C HIS A 40 6.35 2.34 -5.52
N PHE A 41 6.58 3.48 -4.89
CA PHE A 41 6.36 3.65 -3.46
C PHE A 41 4.86 3.59 -3.13
N PHE A 42 4.48 2.66 -2.27
CA PHE A 42 3.09 2.40 -1.89
C PHE A 42 2.74 3.02 -0.53
N THR A 43 3.53 2.72 0.50
CA THR A 43 3.30 3.26 1.86
C THR A 43 4.53 3.18 2.75
N SER A 44 4.49 3.86 3.90
CA SER A 44 5.44 3.64 5.00
C SER A 44 4.71 3.25 6.28
N TYR A 45 5.12 2.16 6.93
CA TYR A 45 4.76 1.89 8.32
C TYR A 45 5.65 2.73 9.24
N ARG A 46 5.09 3.69 9.95
CA ARG A 46 5.81 4.63 10.80
C ARG A 46 5.60 4.26 12.26
N PHE A 47 6.69 4.15 13.02
CA PHE A 47 6.69 3.73 14.44
C PHE A 47 7.64 4.61 15.27
N ASP A 48 7.66 5.92 14.99
CA ASP A 48 8.37 6.90 15.79
C ASP A 48 7.85 6.92 17.23
N GLY A 49 8.74 7.06 18.22
CA GLY A 49 8.36 7.10 19.64
C GLY A 49 7.53 8.32 20.04
N ASN A 50 7.49 9.36 19.20
CA ASN A 50 6.64 10.54 19.41
C ASN A 50 5.23 10.37 18.85
N GLU A 51 4.93 9.26 18.19
CA GLU A 51 3.61 8.94 17.68
C GLU A 51 2.80 8.17 18.71
N LYS A 52 1.50 8.50 18.85
CA LYS A 52 0.61 7.80 19.81
C LYS A 52 0.55 6.30 19.53
N TYR A 53 0.47 5.94 18.25
CA TYR A 53 0.49 4.56 17.76
C TYR A 53 1.22 4.49 16.42
N PRO A 54 1.75 3.34 16.02
CA PRO A 54 2.22 3.13 14.65
C PRO A 54 1.10 3.19 13.61
N PHE A 55 1.39 3.71 12.42
CA PHE A 55 0.42 3.82 11.32
C PHE A 55 1.09 3.80 9.95
N PHE A 56 0.31 3.55 8.92
CA PHE A 56 0.71 3.64 7.52
C PHE A 56 0.44 5.04 6.97
N PHE A 57 1.45 5.71 6.40
CA PHE A 57 1.26 6.96 5.66
C PHE A 57 2.44 7.29 4.72
N PRO A 58 2.18 7.82 3.50
CA PRO A 58 0.87 7.84 2.83
C PRO A 58 0.44 6.43 2.45
N VAL A 59 -0.84 6.19 2.15
CA VAL A 59 -1.27 4.97 1.47
C VAL A 59 -1.67 5.38 0.06
N ASN A 60 -0.92 4.91 -0.94
CA ASN A 60 -1.13 5.27 -2.34
C ASN A 60 -1.89 4.18 -3.09
N GLY A 61 -2.68 4.54 -4.09
CA GLY A 61 -3.26 3.57 -5.02
C GLY A 61 -2.16 2.84 -5.79
N PRO A 62 -2.14 1.49 -5.84
CA PRO A 62 -1.04 0.73 -6.45
C PRO A 62 -0.93 0.93 -7.98
N VAL A 63 -2.02 1.33 -8.64
CA VAL A 63 -2.04 1.60 -10.09
C VAL A 63 -1.89 3.09 -10.38
N SER A 64 -2.53 3.96 -9.61
CA SER A 64 -2.61 5.40 -9.89
C SER A 64 -1.53 6.22 -9.18
N GLY A 65 -0.91 5.71 -8.12
CA GLY A 65 0.02 6.44 -7.26
C GLY A 65 -0.63 7.53 -6.40
N PHE A 66 -1.93 7.79 -6.55
CA PHE A 66 -2.62 8.83 -5.77
C PHE A 66 -2.82 8.40 -4.32
N GLY A 67 -2.56 9.30 -3.37
CA GLY A 67 -2.82 9.08 -1.95
C GLY A 67 -4.32 8.92 -1.67
N VAL A 68 -4.68 7.89 -0.90
CA VAL A 68 -6.07 7.62 -0.45
C VAL A 68 -6.28 7.92 1.03
N THR A 69 -5.22 8.30 1.75
CA THR A 69 -5.27 8.71 3.16
C THR A 69 -4.67 10.10 3.36
N SER A 70 -4.96 10.70 4.50
CA SER A 70 -4.37 11.97 4.94
C SER A 70 -3.78 11.86 6.34
N MET A 71 -2.97 12.83 6.73
CA MET A 71 -2.33 12.89 8.04
C MET A 71 -2.36 14.34 8.52
N ARG A 72 -2.89 14.56 9.73
CA ARG A 72 -2.89 15.86 10.42
C ARG A 72 -3.35 17.03 9.53
N ASN A 73 -4.48 16.85 8.86
CA ASN A 73 -5.03 17.92 8.02
C ASN A 73 -5.69 19.02 8.87
N GLY A 74 -6.04 20.16 8.26
CA GLY A 74 -6.56 21.33 8.99
C GLY A 74 -7.88 21.10 9.72
N ILE A 75 -8.69 20.11 9.31
CA ILE A 75 -9.95 19.76 9.97
C ILE A 75 -9.70 18.77 11.12
N TRP A 76 -8.79 17.81 10.90
CA TRP A 76 -8.50 16.71 11.82
C TRP A 76 -7.01 16.64 12.17
N PRO A 77 -6.48 17.62 12.93
CA PRO A 77 -5.03 17.75 13.19
C PRO A 77 -4.46 16.63 14.06
N HIS A 78 -5.30 15.87 14.76
CA HIS A 78 -4.93 14.76 15.63
C HIS A 78 -5.09 13.39 14.95
N HIS A 79 -5.60 13.34 13.72
CA HIS A 79 -5.75 12.08 13.00
C HIS A 79 -4.46 11.70 12.28
N SER A 80 -4.07 10.44 12.44
CA SER A 80 -2.94 9.81 11.74
C SER A 80 -3.46 8.67 10.87
N SER A 81 -3.65 8.95 9.57
CA SER A 81 -3.83 7.99 8.46
C SER A 81 -4.44 6.63 8.84
N LEU A 82 -3.79 5.51 8.49
CA LEU A 82 -4.29 4.16 8.64
C LEU A 82 -3.55 3.44 9.77
N PHE A 83 -4.26 3.18 10.86
CA PHE A 83 -3.76 2.34 11.94
C PHE A 83 -3.74 0.86 11.52
N PHE A 84 -2.71 0.13 11.94
CA PHE A 84 -2.57 -1.30 11.66
C PHE A 84 -2.58 -2.09 12.96
N GLY A 85 -3.74 -2.61 13.37
CA GLY A 85 -3.82 -3.47 14.56
C GLY A 85 -3.35 -4.88 14.24
N CYS A 86 -2.25 -5.30 14.87
CA CYS A 86 -1.82 -6.69 14.85
C CYS A 86 -1.22 -7.04 16.21
N ASP A 87 -1.82 -8.04 16.87
CA ASP A 87 -1.47 -8.49 18.23
C ASP A 87 0.06 -8.55 18.47
N ARG A 88 0.76 -9.36 17.68
CA ARG A 88 2.21 -9.58 17.82
C ARG A 88 3.09 -8.42 17.34
N VAL A 89 2.51 -7.34 16.81
CA VAL A 89 3.26 -6.19 16.27
C VAL A 89 3.05 -4.96 17.15
N ASN A 90 1.81 -4.65 17.50
CA ASN A 90 1.49 -3.45 18.28
C ASN A 90 0.39 -3.66 19.33
N GLY A 91 0.11 -4.91 19.71
CA GLY A 91 -0.90 -5.25 20.73
C GLY A 91 -2.34 -4.96 20.30
N GLY A 92 -2.57 -4.54 19.05
CA GLY A 92 -3.90 -4.30 18.52
C GLY A 92 -4.60 -5.60 18.17
N ASN A 93 -5.28 -6.23 19.13
CA ASN A 93 -6.01 -7.47 18.94
C ASN A 93 -7.54 -7.26 18.90
N TYR A 94 -8.03 -6.51 17.91
CA TYR A 94 -9.46 -6.15 17.81
C TYR A 94 -10.34 -7.22 17.14
N TRP A 95 -9.76 -8.35 16.70
CA TRP A 95 -10.45 -9.38 15.92
C TRP A 95 -10.45 -10.79 16.55
N GLN A 96 -9.58 -11.10 17.52
CA GLN A 96 -9.62 -12.40 18.22
C GLN A 96 -10.41 -12.36 19.52
N GLU A 97 -10.47 -11.20 20.19
CA GLU A 97 -11.42 -10.96 21.27
C GLU A 97 -12.69 -10.45 20.61
N GLY A 98 -13.62 -11.36 20.30
CA GLY A 98 -14.83 -11.06 19.53
C GLY A 98 -15.71 -9.97 20.14
N LEU A 99 -16.65 -9.48 19.32
CA LEU A 99 -17.84 -8.74 19.78
C LEU A 99 -18.50 -9.41 21.00
#